data_AF-A0A847XBS4-F1
#
_entry.id   AF-A0A847XBS4-F1
#
_cell.length_a   1.000
_cell.length_b   1.000
_cell.length_c   1.000
_cell.angle_alpha   90.00
_cell.angle_beta   90.00
_cell.angle_gamma   90.00
#
_symmetry.space_group_name_H-M   'P 1'
#
loop_
_entity.id
_entity.type
_entity.pdbx_description
1 polymer ?
#
loop_
_entity_poly.entity_id
_entity_poly.type
_entity_poly.pdbx_seq_one_letter_code
_entity_poly.pdbx_strand_id
1 'polypeptide(L)' 'MNKIELNPYTSLTNEQLLDFTIEEMDKLKVLSRNEDLDKYERGIYIVNQLIIEVKRRNLSIKKSLLVRRIFNK' A
#
# COMPACT_ATOMS: atom_id res chain seq x y z
N MET A 1 -18.81 20.41 -9.24
CA MET A 1 -17.74 19.62 -9.88
C MET A 1 -17.42 18.45 -8.97
N ASN A 2 -17.87 17.23 -9.30
CA ASN A 2 -17.40 16.04 -8.61
C ASN A 2 -15.96 15.80 -9.05
N LYS A 3 -14.99 16.24 -8.25
CA LYS A 3 -13.59 15.84 -8.42
C LYS A 3 -13.53 14.35 -8.12
N ILE A 4 -13.69 13.52 -9.15
CA ILE A 4 -13.30 12.13 -9.07
C ILE A 4 -11.78 12.18 -8.99
N GLU A 5 -11.25 12.20 -7.76
CA GLU A 5 -9.82 12.07 -7.53
C GLU A 5 -9.43 10.70 -8.09
N LEU A 6 -8.84 10.71 -9.29
CA LEU A 6 -8.24 9.53 -9.89
C LEU A 6 -7.16 9.05 -8.92
N ASN A 7 -7.42 7.89 -8.31
CA ASN A 7 -6.46 7.25 -7.44
C ASN A 7 -5.12 7.14 -8.20
N PRO A 8 -4.02 7.73 -7.70
CA PRO A 8 -2.76 7.81 -8.46
C PRO A 8 -2.17 6.44 -8.78
N TYR A 9 -2.65 5.38 -8.11
CA TYR A 9 -2.20 4.01 -8.28
C TYR A 9 -3.01 3.21 -9.32
N THR A 10 -3.94 3.85 -10.05
CA THR A 10 -4.69 3.17 -11.13
C THR A 10 -3.80 2.64 -12.26
N SER A 11 -2.61 3.23 -12.46
CA SER A 11 -1.66 2.83 -13.50
C SER A 11 -0.78 1.62 -13.12
N LEU A 12 -0.71 1.26 -11.83
CA LEU A 12 0.10 0.12 -11.39
C LEU A 12 -0.49 -1.19 -11.91
N THR A 13 0.35 -2.15 -12.27
CA THR A 13 -0.11 -3.53 -12.47
C THR A 13 -0.59 -4.14 -11.16
N ASN A 14 -1.36 -5.23 -11.21
CA ASN A 14 -1.85 -5.88 -9.98
C ASN A 14 -0.71 -6.35 -9.07
N GLU A 15 0.38 -6.85 -9.66
CA GLU A 15 1.56 -7.28 -8.90
C GLU A 15 2.28 -6.09 -8.26
N GLN A 16 2.53 -5.03 -9.04
CA GLN A 16 3.13 -3.80 -8.55
C GLN A 16 2.29 -3.16 -7.43
N LEU A 17 0.97 -3.12 -7.61
CA LEU A 17 0.06 -2.58 -6.61
C LEU A 17 0.15 -3.36 -5.29
N LEU A 18 0.12 -4.70 -5.35
CA LEU A 18 0.23 -5.53 -4.15
C LEU A 18 1.59 -5.39 -3.48
N ASP A 19 2.68 -5.41 -4.25
CA ASP A 19 4.02 -5.21 -3.71
C ASP A 19 4.14 -3.83 -3.06
N PHE A 20 3.77 -2.76 -3.76
CA PHE A 20 3.87 -1.40 -3.24
C PHE A 20 3.00 -1.20 -2.00
N THR A 21 1.79 -1.78 -1.98
CA THR A 21 0.91 -1.76 -0.79
C THR A 21 1.59 -2.37 0.43
N ILE A 22 2.21 -3.55 0.29
CA ILE A 22 2.88 -4.21 1.42
C ILE A 22 4.10 -3.42 1.87
N GLU A 23 4.87 -2.84 0.94
CA GLU A 23 6.03 -2.02 1.27
C GLU A 23 5.65 -0.77 2.07
N GLU A 24 4.64 -0.02 1.63
CA GLU A 24 4.16 1.17 2.33
C GLU A 24 3.55 0.83 3.69
N MET A 25 2.85 -0.31 3.81
CA MET A 25 2.39 -0.80 5.11
C MET A 25 3.54 -1.12 6.07
N ASP A 26 4.64 -1.69 5.58
CA ASP A 26 5.81 -1.98 6.41
C ASP A 26 6.55 -0.71 6.82
N LYS A 27 6.66 0.28 5.93
CA LYS A 27 7.16 1.64 6.29
C LYS A 27 6.30 2.26 7.38
N LEU A 28 4.97 2.15 7.26
CA LEU A 28 4.03 2.70 8.23
C LEU A 28 4.18 2.07 9.63
N LYS A 29 4.43 0.76 9.70
CA LYS A 29 4.75 0.08 10.97
C LYS A 29 6.03 0.60 11.61
N VAL A 30 7.05 0.91 10.82
CA VAL A 30 8.32 1.47 11.32
C VAL A 30 8.08 2.89 11.86
N LEU A 31 7.36 3.72 11.10
CA LEU A 31 7.02 5.08 11.52
C LEU A 31 6.20 5.10 12.81
N SER A 32 5.23 4.19 12.96
CA SER A 32 4.45 4.03 14.19
C SER A 32 5.31 3.71 15.42
N ARG A 33 6.42 3.00 15.25
CA ARG A 33 7.32 2.64 16.35
C ARG A 33 8.29 3.76 16.72
N ASN A 34 8.63 4.61 15.74
CA ASN A 34 9.60 5.68 15.91
C ASN A 34 8.94 7.02 16.33
N GLU A 35 7.63 7.03 16.58
CA GLU A 35 6.83 8.21 16.99
C GLU A 35 6.94 9.42 16.03
N ASP A 36 7.31 9.20 14.76
CA ASP A 36 7.35 10.24 13.72
C ASP A 36 5.93 10.45 13.15
N LEU A 37 5.10 11.16 13.93
CA LEU A 37 3.66 11.33 13.66
C LEU A 37 3.37 12.03 12.33
N ASP A 38 4.14 13.04 11.95
CA ASP A 38 3.94 13.78 10.70
C ASP A 38 4.12 12.89 9.46
N LYS A 39 5.17 12.06 9.44
CA LYS A 39 5.38 11.11 8.34
C LYS A 39 4.37 9.97 8.41
N TYR A 40 3.99 9.56 9.61
CA TYR A 40 2.99 8.52 9.81
C TYR A 40 1.62 8.92 9.24
N GLU A 41 1.13 10.13 9.51
CA GLU A 41 -0.14 10.62 8.96
C GLU A 41 -0.15 10.66 7.43
N ARG A 42 0.94 11.15 6.82
CA ARG A 42 1.10 11.13 5.35
C ARG A 42 1.13 9.70 4.81
N GLY A 43 1.80 8.79 5.51
CA GLY A 43 1.86 7.38 5.16
C GLY A 43 0.49 6.69 5.23
N ILE A 44 -0.34 7.03 6.24
CA ILE A 44 -1.73 6.52 6.32
C ILE A 44 -2.50 6.88 5.06
N TYR A 45 -2.41 8.13 4.60
CA TYR A 45 -3.12 8.56 3.40
C TYR A 45 -2.73 7.72 2.17
N ILE A 46 -1.43 7.51 1.98
CA ILE A 46 -0.88 6.69 0.88
C ILE A 46 -1.39 5.25 0.97
N VAL A 47 -1.25 4.62 2.15
CA VAL A 47 -1.69 3.24 2.37
C VAL A 47 -3.19 3.09 2.16
N ASN A 48 -4.00 4.05 2.59
CA ASN A 48 -5.45 4.03 2.39
C ASN A 48 -5.82 4.06 0.90
N GLN A 49 -5.18 4.92 0.11
CA GLN A 49 -5.39 4.97 -1.34
C GLN A 49 -5.01 3.64 -2.01
N LEU A 50 -3.89 3.03 -1.59
CA LEU A 50 -3.47 1.71 -2.08
C LEU A 50 -4.48 0.61 -1.72
N ILE A 51 -4.97 0.57 -0.48
CA ILE A 51 -5.97 -0.41 -0.02
C ILE A 51 -7.28 -0.25 -0.78
N ILE A 52 -7.74 0.98 -1.01
CA ILE A 52 -8.94 1.25 -1.82
C ILE A 52 -8.78 0.65 -3.22
N GLU A 53 -7.62 0.86 -3.86
CA GLU A 53 -7.36 0.35 -5.20
C GLU A 53 -7.28 -1.18 -5.24
N VAL A 54 -6.60 -1.79 -4.25
CA VAL A 54 -6.54 -3.26 -4.09
C VAL A 54 -7.94 -3.86 -3.96
N LYS A 55 -8.79 -3.27 -3.11
CA LYS A 55 -10.18 -3.70 -2.93
C LYS A 55 -11.01 -3.49 -4.19
N ARG A 56 -10.86 -2.34 -4.86
CA ARG A 56 -11.56 -2.01 -6.11
C ARG A 56 -11.29 -3.04 -7.21
N ARG A 57 -10.07 -3.57 -7.27
CA ARG A 57 -9.66 -4.61 -8.23
C ARG A 57 -9.92 -6.04 -7.75
N ASN A 58 -10.54 -6.20 -6.59
CA ASN A 58 -10.79 -7.50 -5.95
C ASN A 58 -9.50 -8.34 -5.80
N LEU A 59 -8.39 -7.69 -5.44
CA LEU A 59 -7.12 -8.36 -5.23
C LEU A 59 -6.98 -8.81 -3.77
N SER A 60 -6.34 -9.95 -3.57
CA SER A 60 -5.97 -10.45 -2.26
C SER A 60 -4.46 -10.62 -2.15
N ILE A 61 -3.92 -10.30 -0.98
CA ILE A 61 -2.51 -10.58 -0.67
C ILE A 61 -2.38 -12.10 -0.49
N LYS A 62 -1.86 -12.78 -1.53
CA LYS A 62 -1.65 -14.23 -1.50
C LYS A 62 -0.44 -14.56 -0.63
N LYS A 63 -0.53 -15.68 0.10
CA LYS A 63 0.55 -16.20 0.94
C LYS A 63 1.86 -16.41 0.15
N SER A 64 1.77 -16.83 -1.11
CA SER A 64 2.94 -17.00 -1.99
C SER A 64 3.72 -15.69 -2.20
N LEU A 65 3.03 -14.55 -2.30
CA LEU A 65 3.66 -13.25 -2.47
C LEU A 65 4.39 -12.80 -1.19
N LEU A 66 3.78 -13.06 -0.03
CA LEU A 66 4.42 -12.84 1.28
C LEU A 66 5.65 -13.72 1.48
N VAL A 67 5.55 -15.00 1.11
CA VAL A 67 6.67 -15.95 1.15
C VAL A 67 7.81 -15.45 0.26
N ARG A 68 7.53 -15.05 -1.00
CA ARG A 68 8.55 -14.48 -1.89
C ARG A 68 9.30 -13.32 -1.25
N ARG A 69 8.59 -12.39 -0.58
CA ARG A 69 9.21 -11.24 0.10
C ARG A 69 10.10 -11.61 1.29
N ILE A 70 9.75 -12.67 2.02
CA ILE A 70 10.55 -13.14 3.15
C ILE A 70 11.82 -13.84 2.67
N PHE A 71 11.72 -14.65 1.61
CA PHE A 71 12.82 -15.52 1.16
C PHE A 71 13.70 -14.93 0.04
N ASN A 72 13.24 -13.95 -0.74
CA ASN A 72 14.05 -13.29 -1.79
C ASN A 72 14.61 -11.93 -1.36
N LYS A 73 15.00 -11.79 -0.09
CA LYS A 73 15.61 -10.56 0.42
C LYS A 73 17.12 -10.60 0.33
#